data_AF-A0AAP0ZSX5-F1
#
_entry.id   AF-A0AAP0ZSX5-F1
#
_cell.length_a   1.000
_cell.length_b   1.000
_cell.length_c   1.000
_cell.angle_alpha   90.00
_cell.angle_beta   90.00
_cell.angle_gamma   90.00
#
_symmetry.space_group_name_H-M   'P 1'
#
loop_
_entity.id
_entity.type
_entity.pdbx_description
1 polymer ?
#
loop_
_entity_poly.entity_id
_entity_poly.type
_entity_poly.pdbx_seq_one_letter_code
_entity_poly.pdbx_strand_id
1 'polypeptide(L)'
;MQIVRHPGNKNVGRWIGPEQPDLFTVKANVQGFVVLAKRWVVERTHAWNDRARRLIMHHDRLTQVSEAWVWLAEARLLLRRLTV
;
A
#
# COMPACT_ATOMS: atom_id res chain seq x y z
N MET A 1 -0.16 -0.17 8.18
CA MET A 1 -1.21 -0.41 7.16
C MET A 1 -1.64 0.92 6.55
N GLN A 2 -1.15 1.28 5.38
CA GLN A 2 -1.55 2.51 4.71
C GLN A 2 -2.98 2.35 4.17
N ILE A 3 -3.93 3.04 4.79
CA ILE A 3 -5.33 3.05 4.37
C ILE A 3 -5.39 3.83 3.05
N VAL A 4 -5.70 3.16 1.94
CA VAL A 4 -6.16 3.85 0.72
C VAL A 4 -7.53 4.43 1.06
N ARG A 5 -7.56 5.74 1.34
CA ARG A 5 -8.78 6.43 1.82
C ARG A 5 -9.72 6.67 0.65
N HIS A 6 -11.02 6.60 0.94
CA HIS A 6 -12.11 6.86 0.00
C HIS A 6 -11.94 8.25 -0.67
N PRO A 7 -12.20 8.38 -1.98
CA PRO A 7 -12.01 9.63 -2.74
C PRO A 7 -12.95 10.79 -2.37
N GLY A 8 -13.67 10.70 -1.24
CA GLY A 8 -14.39 11.81 -0.61
C GLY A 8 -13.80 12.22 0.74
N ASN A 9 -12.69 11.62 1.15
CA ASN A 9 -12.03 11.91 2.41
C ASN A 9 -11.10 13.13 2.25
N LYS A 10 -11.50 14.26 2.83
CA LYS A 10 -10.77 15.54 2.75
C LYS A 10 -9.47 15.58 3.55
N ASN A 11 -9.16 14.54 4.33
CA ASN A 11 -7.91 14.44 5.10
C ASN A 11 -6.76 13.84 4.28
N VAL A 12 -6.65 14.20 3.00
CA VAL A 12 -5.51 13.80 2.14
C VAL A 12 -4.43 14.88 2.19
N GLY A 13 -3.18 14.44 2.07
CA GLY A 13 -2.20 15.20 1.29
C GLY A 13 -1.21 16.11 2.02
N ARG A 14 -1.41 16.53 3.27
CA ARG A 14 -0.40 17.40 3.92
C ARG A 14 0.70 16.60 4.61
N TRP A 15 1.72 16.21 3.85
CA TRP A 15 2.95 15.63 4.43
C TRP A 15 3.97 16.69 4.85
N ILE A 16 3.98 17.85 4.17
CA ILE A 16 5.13 18.77 4.26
C ILE A 16 4.74 20.23 4.61
N GLY A 17 3.51 20.70 4.36
CA GLY A 17 3.02 21.97 4.93
C GLY A 17 1.77 22.60 4.29
N PRO A 18 1.20 23.68 4.87
CA PRO A 18 0.64 24.83 4.17
C PRO A 18 0.01 24.65 2.80
N GLU A 19 0.95 24.64 1.87
CA GLU A 19 0.83 25.14 0.52
C GLU A 19 1.03 24.02 -0.50
N GLN A 20 1.33 22.81 -0.03
CA GLN A 20 1.45 21.65 -0.90
C GLN A 20 0.06 21.33 -1.48
N PRO A 21 -0.11 21.35 -2.81
CA PRO A 21 -1.37 20.98 -3.43
C PRO A 21 -1.67 19.50 -3.15
N ASP A 22 -2.96 19.14 -3.08
CA ASP A 22 -3.35 17.75 -2.87
C ASP A 22 -2.73 16.85 -3.95
N LEU A 23 -2.06 15.80 -3.49
CA LEU A 23 -1.39 14.84 -4.37
C LEU A 23 -2.37 14.12 -5.32
N PHE A 24 -3.67 14.16 -5.02
CA PHE A 24 -4.75 13.53 -5.78
C PHE A 24 -6.02 14.37 -5.70
N THR A 25 -6.87 14.30 -6.73
CA THR A 25 -8.16 14.99 -6.77
C THR A 25 -9.06 14.55 -5.60
N VAL A 26 -9.36 15.49 -4.69
CA VAL A 26 -10.14 15.27 -3.44
C VAL A 26 -11.60 14.91 -3.70
N LYS A 27 -12.11 15.16 -4.91
CA LYS A 27 -13.51 14.93 -5.27
C LYS A 27 -13.62 13.73 -6.21
N ALA A 28 -14.03 12.58 -5.66
CA ALA A 28 -14.54 11.49 -6.49
C ALA A 28 -15.71 12.00 -7.32
N ASN A 29 -15.66 11.81 -8.64
CA ASN A 29 -16.88 11.85 -9.42
C ASN A 29 -17.69 10.59 -9.04
N VAL A 30 -18.73 10.75 -8.23
CA VAL A 30 -19.48 9.63 -7.63
C VAL A 30 -20.31 8.84 -8.66
N GLN A 31 -20.35 9.30 -9.92
CA GLN A 31 -21.01 8.61 -11.01
C GLN A 31 -20.02 7.64 -11.70
N GLY A 32 -20.08 6.37 -11.32
CA GLY A 32 -19.32 5.29 -11.97
C GLY A 32 -17.95 4.98 -11.34
N PHE A 33 -17.12 4.23 -12.07
CA PHE A 33 -15.81 3.78 -11.59
C PHE A 33 -14.77 4.90 -11.64
N VAL A 34 -14.28 5.34 -10.47
CA VAL A 34 -13.21 6.34 -10.36
C VAL A 34 -11.86 5.64 -10.29
N VAL A 35 -11.03 5.83 -11.32
CA VAL A 35 -9.66 5.31 -11.34
C VAL A 35 -8.83 6.05 -10.30
N LEU A 36 -8.34 5.33 -9.30
CA LEU A 36 -7.40 5.88 -8.32
C LEU A 36 -5.99 5.84 -8.88
N ALA A 37 -5.44 7.02 -9.19
CA ALA A 37 -4.06 7.14 -9.62
C ALA A 37 -3.12 6.47 -8.60
N LYS A 38 -2.21 5.61 -9.08
CA LYS A 38 -1.22 4.85 -8.28
C LYS A 38 -1.77 3.71 -7.40
N ARG A 39 -3.05 3.34 -7.50
CA ARG A 39 -3.58 2.12 -6.83
C ARG A 39 -2.81 0.85 -7.19
N TRP A 40 -2.28 0.80 -8.42
CA TRP A 40 -1.41 -0.29 -8.88
C TRP A 40 -0.17 -0.48 -7.99
N VAL A 41 0.33 0.55 -7.31
CA VAL A 41 1.52 0.45 -6.43
C VAL A 41 1.20 -0.47 -5.26
N VAL A 42 0.06 -0.26 -4.61
CA VAL A 42 -0.39 -1.07 -3.47
C VAL A 42 -0.68 -2.50 -3.91
N GLU A 43 -1.42 -2.66 -5.00
CA GLU A 43 -1.75 -3.98 -5.56
C GLU A 43 -0.48 -4.74 -5.95
N ARG A 44 0.52 -4.06 -6.52
CA ARG A 44 1.83 -4.64 -6.86
C ARG A 44 2.60 -5.10 -5.63
N THR A 45 2.64 -4.30 -4.57
CA THR A 45 3.26 -4.71 -3.30
C THR A 45 2.54 -5.93 -2.72
N HIS A 46 1.22 -6.00 -2.79
CA HIS A 46 0.46 -7.18 -2.36
C HIS A 46 0.80 -8.41 -3.20
N ALA A 47 0.84 -8.28 -4.53
CA ALA A 47 1.24 -9.35 -5.44
C ALA A 47 2.68 -9.85 -5.22
N TRP A 48 3.59 -9.01 -4.71
CA TRP A 48 4.93 -9.45 -4.29
C TRP A 48 4.89 -10.26 -3.00
N ASN A 49 4.07 -9.85 -2.03
CA ASN A 49 3.89 -10.57 -0.77
C ASN A 49 3.25 -11.95 -0.98
N ASP A 50 2.32 -12.09 -1.93
CA ASP A 50 1.74 -13.40 -2.31
C ASP A 50 2.78 -14.43 -2.79
N ARG A 51 3.93 -13.98 -3.32
CA ARG A 51 5.04 -14.89 -3.68
C ARG A 51 5.66 -15.57 -2.46
N ALA A 52 5.56 -14.94 -1.28
CA ALA A 52 5.93 -15.58 -0.03
C ALA A 52 4.74 -16.41 0.45
N ARG A 53 4.74 -17.72 0.13
CA ARG A 53 3.62 -18.64 0.42
C ARG A 53 3.03 -18.55 1.83
N ARG A 54 3.86 -18.22 2.82
CA ARG A 54 3.44 -18.05 4.21
C ARG A 54 2.47 -16.88 4.41
N LEU A 55 2.55 -15.82 3.59
CA LEU A 55 1.70 -14.63 3.69
C LEU A 55 0.37 -14.76 2.92
N ILE A 56 0.20 -15.78 2.07
CA ILE A 56 -1.03 -15.99 1.27
C ILE A 56 -2.26 -16.20 2.15
N MET A 57 -2.09 -16.86 3.30
CA MET A 57 -3.14 -17.06 4.29
C MET A 57 -2.60 -16.71 5.67
N HIS A 58 -3.40 -16.00 6.46
CA HIS A 58 -3.06 -15.63 7.83
C HIS A 58 -3.18 -16.86 8.75
N HIS A 59 -2.15 -17.71 8.74
CA HIS A 59 -2.07 -18.91 9.57
C HIS A 59 -1.40 -18.66 10.93
N ASP A 60 -0.75 -17.51 11.10
CA ASP A 60 -0.02 -17.22 12.33
C ASP A 60 -0.98 -16.81 13.46
N ARG A 61 -0.82 -17.45 14.63
CA ARG A 61 -1.62 -17.18 15.83
C ARG A 61 -1.40 -15.75 16.37
N LEU A 62 -0.21 -15.21 16.19
CA LEU A 62 0.18 -13.89 16.67
C LEU A 62 0.39 -12.96 15.49
N THR A 63 -0.26 -11.80 15.52
CA THR A 63 -0.14 -10.77 14.47
C THR A 63 1.28 -10.28 14.28
N GLN A 64 2.07 -10.24 15.36
CA GLN A 64 3.49 -9.86 15.34
C GLN A 64 4.33 -10.79 14.45
N VAL A 65 3.96 -12.08 14.35
CA VAL A 65 4.67 -13.03 13.49
C VAL A 65 4.38 -12.72 12.03
N SER A 66 3.11 -12.53 11.67
CA SER A 66 2.71 -12.11 10.31
C SER A 66 3.39 -10.80 9.91
N GLU A 67 3.46 -9.84 10.83
CA GLU A 67 4.13 -8.56 10.60
C GLU A 67 5.62 -8.73 10.32
N ALA A 68 6.33 -9.52 11.13
CA ALA A 68 7.75 -9.82 10.91
C ALA A 68 7.99 -10.49 9.54
N TRP A 69 7.08 -11.36 9.10
CA TRP A 69 7.18 -11.99 7.78
C TRP A 69 6.98 -11.02 6.62
N VAL A 70 6.11 -10.02 6.75
CA VAL A 70 5.96 -8.94 5.75
C VAL A 70 7.28 -8.16 5.64
N TRP A 71 7.85 -7.74 6.77
CA TRP A 71 9.13 -7.02 6.77
C TRP A 71 10.26 -7.84 6.13
N LEU A 72 10.33 -9.13 6.45
CA LEU A 72 11.33 -10.04 5.87
C LEU A 72 11.15 -10.23 4.36
N ALA A 73 9.92 -10.33 3.87
CA ALA A 73 9.61 -10.48 2.45
C ALA A 73 10.07 -9.25 1.64
N GLU A 74 9.77 -8.05 2.14
CA GLU A 74 10.20 -6.79 1.53
C GLU A 74 11.73 -6.62 1.58
N ALA A 75 12.37 -6.93 2.71
CA ALA A 75 13.82 -6.90 2.83
C ALA A 75 14.50 -7.85 1.81
N ARG A 76 13.99 -9.07 1.68
CA ARG A 76 14.48 -10.03 0.67
C ARG A 76 14.31 -9.52 -0.76
N LEU A 77 13.20 -8.85 -1.05
CA LEU A 77 12.96 -8.26 -2.36
C LEU A 77 13.96 -7.15 -2.67
N LEU A 78 14.23 -6.27 -1.71
CA LEU A 78 15.22 -5.20 -1.83
C LEU A 78 16.63 -5.75 -2.01
N LEU A 79 17.04 -6.74 -1.21
CA LEU A 79 18.34 -7.41 -1.33
C LEU A 79 18.53 -8.04 -2.72
N ARG A 80 17.50 -8.68 -3.25
CA ARG A 80 17.53 -9.24 -4.62
C ARG A 80 17.71 -8.19 -5.69
N ARG A 81 17.21 -6.97 -5.50
CA ARG A 81 17.38 -5.86 -6.46
C ARG A 81 18.75 -5.21 -6.38
N LEU A 82 19.42 -5.33 -5.23
CA LEU A 82 20.73 -4.74 -4.98
C LEU A 82 21.89 -5.63 -5.45
N THR A 83 21.65 -6.94 -5.55
CA THR A 83 22.66 -7.95 -5.91
C THR A 83 22.57 -8.39 -7.37
N VAL A 84 21.77 -7.66 -8.18
CA VAL A 84 21.76 -7.75 -9.65
C VAL A 84 22.81 -6.83 -10.23
#